data_AF-A0AAJ4MS79-F1
#
_entry.id   AF-A0AAJ4MS79-F1
#
_cell.length_a   1.000
_cell.length_b   1.000
_cell.length_c   1.000
_cell.angle_alpha   90.00
_cell.angle_beta   90.00
_cell.angle_gamma   90.00
#
_symmetry.space_group_name_H-M   'P 1'
#
loop_
_entity.id
_entity.type
_entity.pdbx_description
1 polymer ?
#
loop_
_entity_poly.entity_id
_entity_poly.type
_entity_poly.pdbx_seq_one_letter_code
_entity_poly.pdbx_strand_id
1 'polypeptide(L)'
;MKSSASLYHTFRAALLFALALCSVHAVAAPGGSTIGSAPQGTLVIIGGGLRADNAEVWQRIVKLSGGPGARIAVLASAAMNPEKSGESIIKKLNQYGADAFFVPLAVKLPNRDYRKAAEDPAIVTQIKSASGIYFAGGDQGRITQALLRPDGSRTAALEAIWSVYRNGGVIAGSSAGAAIMSTTMFYDAKPVLDMLKMGVTDGREIAPGLGFIGSDVFVDQHLLVRGRFARMIPVMLKKGYHLGLGIDENSAMVVDAMRDVEVIGYSGALLIDLSGAISDRGVKNFNISNAAISYLDRGDKFNLVTRVFTPSPDKADNKLDPNQPDMREPVFTNDILGNNAVLDLMGNLIDNAQQEAIGIAFGNPRDPYPDLGFEFRFSKTVNSVGYSSTEAEAYSVLKLRLDIRPIQLRQPLYRYK
;
A
#
# COMPACT_ATOMS: atom_id res chain seq x y z
N MET A 1 -9.99 -87.61 -40.36
CA MET A 1 -10.20 -87.97 -41.79
C MET A 1 -9.44 -86.96 -42.65
N LYS A 2 -8.56 -87.47 -43.54
CA LYS A 2 -8.05 -86.96 -44.84
C LYS A 2 -8.37 -85.48 -45.20
N SER A 3 -7.49 -84.65 -45.77
CA SER A 3 -6.42 -84.88 -46.75
C SER A 3 -5.66 -83.56 -47.04
N SER A 4 -4.37 -83.66 -47.43
CA SER A 4 -3.60 -82.93 -48.49
C SER A 4 -4.01 -81.52 -48.95
N ALA A 5 -3.18 -80.59 -49.44
CA ALA A 5 -1.76 -80.37 -49.76
C ALA A 5 -1.70 -78.86 -50.17
N SER A 6 -0.63 -78.07 -50.09
CA SER A 6 0.47 -78.01 -51.07
C SER A 6 1.13 -76.60 -51.04
N LEU A 7 2.47 -76.60 -51.23
CA LEU A 7 3.35 -75.63 -51.91
C LEU A 7 3.55 -74.14 -51.46
N TYR A 8 4.75 -73.91 -50.90
CA TYR A 8 5.80 -72.93 -51.25
C TYR A 8 5.50 -71.50 -51.77
N HIS A 9 6.03 -70.52 -50.99
CA HIS A 9 6.87 -69.34 -51.37
C HIS A 9 6.34 -68.37 -52.45
N THR A 10 6.12 -67.07 -52.18
CA THR A 10 7.17 -66.03 -52.09
C THR A 10 6.53 -64.63 -51.90
N PHE A 11 7.40 -63.67 -51.57
CA PHE A 11 7.29 -62.19 -51.66
C PHE A 11 6.81 -61.37 -50.44
N ARG A 12 7.82 -60.70 -49.87
CA ARG A 12 7.77 -59.57 -48.93
C ARG A 12 7.16 -58.33 -49.59
N ALA A 13 6.33 -57.60 -48.86
CA ALA A 13 6.20 -56.15 -48.96
C ALA A 13 5.90 -55.58 -47.57
N ALA A 14 6.94 -55.00 -46.95
CA ALA A 14 6.83 -54.26 -45.69
C ALA A 14 6.53 -52.79 -46.01
N LEU A 15 5.46 -52.27 -45.42
CA LEU A 15 4.99 -50.90 -45.56
C LEU A 15 5.90 -49.97 -44.74
N LEU A 16 6.66 -49.10 -45.42
CA LEU A 16 7.45 -48.02 -44.81
C LEU A 16 6.57 -46.78 -44.62
N PHE A 17 6.37 -46.36 -43.37
CA PHE A 17 5.79 -45.07 -43.00
C PHE A 17 6.87 -43.98 -43.15
N ALA A 18 6.64 -43.00 -44.03
CA ALA A 18 7.46 -41.81 -44.12
C ALA A 18 6.97 -40.75 -43.12
N LEU A 19 7.78 -40.41 -42.12
CA LEU A 19 7.58 -39.21 -41.30
C LEU A 19 8.15 -38.00 -42.05
N ALA A 20 7.28 -37.07 -42.44
CA ALA A 20 7.67 -35.76 -42.92
C ALA A 20 8.06 -34.86 -41.72
N LEU A 21 9.33 -34.45 -41.66
CA LEU A 21 9.84 -33.43 -40.75
C LEU A 21 9.44 -32.04 -41.28
N CYS A 22 8.44 -31.41 -40.66
CA CYS A 22 8.18 -29.98 -40.84
C CYS A 22 9.12 -29.18 -39.94
N SER A 23 10.15 -28.59 -40.53
CA SER A 23 11.03 -27.60 -39.90
C SER A 23 10.31 -26.25 -39.76
N VAL A 24 9.86 -25.94 -38.55
CA VAL A 24 9.26 -24.63 -38.21
C VAL A 24 10.39 -23.63 -37.98
N HIS A 25 10.57 -22.69 -38.90
CA HIS A 25 11.45 -21.54 -38.69
C HIS A 25 10.70 -20.52 -37.82
N ALA A 26 11.11 -20.39 -36.56
CA ALA A 26 10.63 -19.34 -35.68
C ALA A 26 11.17 -17.99 -36.14
N VAL A 27 10.29 -17.16 -36.70
CA VAL A 27 10.56 -15.74 -36.95
C VAL A 27 10.56 -15.03 -35.60
N ALA A 28 11.73 -14.56 -35.16
CA ALA A 28 11.87 -13.74 -33.97
C ALA A 28 11.20 -12.38 -34.20
N ALA A 29 10.15 -12.08 -33.44
CA ALA A 29 9.55 -10.76 -33.37
C ALA A 29 10.48 -9.79 -32.63
N PRO A 30 10.80 -8.61 -33.17
CA PRO A 30 11.51 -7.57 -32.42
C PRO A 30 10.50 -6.79 -31.57
N GLY A 31 10.77 -6.65 -30.27
CA GLY A 31 10.02 -5.74 -29.40
C GLY A 31 9.40 -6.35 -28.14
N GLY A 32 10.11 -7.25 -27.45
CA GLY A 32 9.83 -7.52 -26.05
C GLY A 32 10.54 -6.47 -25.21
N SER A 33 9.80 -5.51 -24.64
CA SER A 33 10.30 -4.67 -23.56
C SER A 33 10.85 -5.58 -22.48
N THR A 34 12.13 -5.45 -22.13
CA THR A 34 12.72 -6.18 -21.01
C THR A 34 11.92 -5.83 -19.76
N ILE A 35 11.08 -6.75 -19.29
CA ILE A 35 10.56 -6.71 -17.93
C ILE A 35 11.81 -6.79 -17.06
N GLY A 36 12.26 -5.64 -16.54
CA GLY A 36 13.39 -5.61 -15.62
C GLY A 36 13.09 -6.59 -14.48
N SER A 37 14.09 -7.36 -14.06
CA SER A 37 13.96 -8.29 -12.93
C SER A 37 13.24 -7.59 -11.78
N ALA A 38 12.27 -8.28 -11.16
CA ALA A 38 11.58 -7.77 -9.98
C ALA A 38 12.62 -7.30 -8.94
N PRO A 39 12.41 -6.14 -8.28
CA PRO A 39 13.36 -5.64 -7.29
C PRO A 39 13.62 -6.69 -6.20
N GLN A 40 14.89 -6.88 -5.85
CA GLN A 40 15.30 -7.82 -4.79
C GLN A 40 15.30 -7.18 -3.40
N GLY A 41 15.13 -5.86 -3.32
CA GLY A 41 15.18 -5.09 -2.10
C GLY A 41 13.90 -5.16 -1.27
N THR A 42 13.89 -4.42 -0.17
CA THR A 42 12.77 -4.35 0.78
C THR A 42 12.27 -2.92 0.91
N LEU A 43 10.97 -2.74 1.08
CA LEU A 43 10.35 -1.47 1.40
C LEU A 43 10.02 -1.41 2.89
N VAL A 44 10.22 -0.25 3.52
CA VAL A 44 9.69 0.05 4.86
C VAL A 44 8.81 1.30 4.75
N ILE A 45 7.51 1.06 4.65
CA ILE A 45 6.50 2.08 4.34
C ILE A 45 5.87 2.56 5.64
N ILE A 46 6.19 3.77 6.07
CA ILE A 46 5.87 4.28 7.40
C ILE A 46 4.73 5.29 7.31
N GLY A 47 3.66 5.09 8.08
CA GLY A 47 2.42 5.89 7.99
C GLY A 47 2.55 7.35 8.44
N GLY A 48 3.71 7.78 8.93
CA GLY A 48 3.95 9.12 9.43
C GLY A 48 4.03 9.16 10.96
N GLY A 49 4.40 10.31 11.53
CA GLY A 49 4.46 10.47 12.99
C GLY A 49 5.38 9.47 13.70
N LEU A 50 6.41 8.95 13.00
CA LEU A 50 7.32 7.96 13.58
C LEU A 50 8.05 8.55 14.78
N ARG A 51 7.79 7.98 15.96
CA ARG A 51 8.32 8.49 17.21
C ARG A 51 9.78 8.10 17.37
N ALA A 52 10.50 8.89 18.15
CA ALA A 52 11.94 8.72 18.37
C ALA A 52 12.29 7.46 19.19
N ASP A 53 11.34 6.99 19.99
CA ASP A 53 11.40 5.82 20.89
C ASP A 53 10.86 4.53 20.25
N ASN A 54 10.35 4.59 19.02
CA ASN A 54 9.91 3.41 18.28
C ASN A 54 11.10 2.60 17.76
N ALA A 55 11.79 1.93 18.69
CA ALA A 55 13.01 1.17 18.40
C ALA A 55 12.79 0.08 17.36
N GLU A 56 11.62 -0.57 17.35
CA GLU A 56 11.29 -1.64 16.42
C GLU A 56 11.44 -1.19 14.96
N VAL A 57 10.81 -0.08 14.58
CA VAL A 57 10.86 0.42 13.19
C VAL A 57 12.26 0.89 12.84
N TRP A 58 12.92 1.66 13.71
CA TRP A 58 14.26 2.17 13.43
C TRP A 58 15.31 1.05 13.31
N GLN A 59 15.30 0.09 14.23
CA GLN A 59 16.18 -1.08 14.18
C GLN A 59 15.90 -1.94 12.96
N ARG A 60 14.62 -2.09 12.57
CA ARG A 60 14.26 -2.84 11.36
C ARG A 60 14.86 -2.22 10.11
N ILE A 61 14.82 -0.90 9.97
CA ILE A 61 15.44 -0.19 8.83
C ILE A 61 16.94 -0.46 8.78
N VAL A 62 17.65 -0.32 9.91
CA VAL A 62 19.10 -0.56 9.98
C VAL A 62 19.44 -2.01 9.67
N LYS A 63 18.72 -2.96 10.29
CA LYS A 63 18.91 -4.40 10.07
C LYS A 63 18.73 -4.77 8.60
N LEU A 64 17.65 -4.33 7.97
CA LEU A 64 17.38 -4.62 6.57
C LEU A 64 18.39 -3.94 5.63
N SER A 65 18.97 -2.80 6.03
CA SER A 65 20.00 -2.09 5.28
C SER A 65 21.41 -2.72 5.44
N GLY A 66 21.54 -3.87 6.12
CA GLY A 66 22.82 -4.57 6.32
C GLY A 66 23.33 -4.59 7.76
N GLY A 67 22.57 -4.06 8.72
CA GLY A 67 22.92 -4.10 10.15
C GLY A 67 23.87 -2.98 10.59
N PRO A 68 24.65 -3.18 11.67
CA PRO A 68 25.58 -2.17 12.17
C PRO A 68 26.57 -1.69 11.10
N GLY A 69 26.73 -0.37 10.97
CA GLY A 69 27.53 0.28 9.92
C GLY A 69 26.82 0.40 8.57
N ALA A 70 25.55 0.02 8.46
CA ALA A 70 24.78 0.16 7.22
C ALA A 70 24.81 1.61 6.73
N ARG A 71 25.17 1.82 5.46
CA ARG A 71 25.23 3.15 4.86
C ARG A 71 23.85 3.53 4.37
N ILE A 72 23.22 4.50 5.03
CA ILE A 72 21.84 4.90 4.73
C ILE A 72 21.81 6.33 4.19
N ALA A 73 21.41 6.48 2.93
CA ALA A 73 21.25 7.78 2.30
C ALA A 73 19.93 8.42 2.74
N VAL A 74 19.99 9.58 3.40
CA VAL A 74 18.82 10.30 3.90
C VAL A 74 18.44 11.42 2.94
N LEU A 75 17.28 11.29 2.31
CA LEU A 75 16.67 12.31 1.45
C LEU A 75 15.59 13.06 2.22
N ALA A 76 15.87 14.32 2.55
CA ALA A 76 14.89 15.22 3.16
C ALA A 76 14.15 16.10 2.13
N SER A 77 13.98 15.62 0.90
CA SER A 77 13.45 16.39 -0.23
C SER A 77 12.02 16.93 -0.01
N ALA A 78 11.23 16.24 0.82
CA ALA A 78 9.87 16.63 1.19
C ALA A 78 9.82 17.80 2.19
N ALA A 79 10.86 17.97 2.99
CA ALA A 79 10.85 18.81 4.17
C ALA A 79 10.90 20.30 3.83
N MET A 80 10.27 21.12 4.68
CA MET A 80 10.39 22.58 4.56
C MET A 80 11.80 23.07 4.92
N ASN A 81 12.43 22.42 5.89
CA ASN A 81 13.84 22.61 6.25
C ASN A 81 14.57 21.27 6.07
N PRO A 82 15.15 21.01 4.88
CA PRO A 82 15.79 19.73 4.56
C PRO A 82 16.97 19.40 5.48
N GLU A 83 17.81 20.37 5.83
CA GLU A 83 19.00 20.16 6.67
C GLU A 83 18.60 19.69 8.06
N LYS A 84 17.74 20.45 8.76
CA LYS A 84 17.27 20.09 10.11
C LYS A 84 16.55 18.74 10.15
N SER A 85 15.72 18.46 9.13
CA SER A 85 15.00 17.18 9.02
C SER A 85 15.98 16.03 8.80
N GLY A 86 16.92 16.20 7.86
CA GLY A 86 17.97 15.23 7.55
C GLY A 86 18.85 14.93 8.76
N GLU A 87 19.35 15.95 9.46
CA GLU A 87 20.16 15.81 10.68
C GLU A 87 19.45 15.01 11.78
N SER A 88 18.17 15.30 12.01
CA SER A 88 17.36 14.59 13.01
C SER A 88 17.24 13.09 12.68
N ILE A 89 16.97 12.76 11.41
CA ILE A 89 16.84 11.39 10.93
C ILE A 89 18.19 10.67 10.97
N ILE A 90 19.26 11.31 10.52
CA ILE A 90 20.63 10.76 10.56
C ILE A 90 21.02 10.43 11.99
N LYS A 91 20.85 11.39 12.92
CA LYS A 91 21.13 11.17 14.34
C LYS A 91 20.37 9.95 14.87
N LYS A 92 19.10 9.80 14.48
CA LYS A 92 18.27 8.68 14.92
C LYS A 92 18.72 7.34 14.33
N LEU A 93 18.98 7.26 13.03
CA LEU A 93 19.50 6.04 12.40
C LEU A 93 20.86 5.64 12.99
N ASN A 94 21.74 6.61 13.24
CA ASN A 94 23.05 6.36 13.83
C ASN A 94 22.96 5.91 15.30
N GLN A 95 21.96 6.38 16.05
CA GLN A 95 21.66 5.85 17.39
C GLN A 95 21.33 4.35 17.39
N TYR A 96 20.79 3.83 16.28
CA TYR A 96 20.52 2.40 16.10
C TYR A 96 21.62 1.67 15.31
N GLY A 97 22.77 2.30 15.12
CA GLY A 97 23.98 1.66 14.59
C GLY A 97 24.22 1.83 13.09
N ALA A 98 23.49 2.69 12.38
CA ALA A 98 23.79 3.02 10.98
C ALA A 98 25.00 3.98 10.83
N ASP A 99 25.52 4.06 9.61
CA ASP A 99 26.33 5.17 9.09
C ASP A 99 25.49 5.97 8.09
N ALA A 100 24.49 6.68 8.60
CA ALA A 100 23.57 7.48 7.78
C ALA A 100 24.20 8.81 7.37
N PHE A 101 23.92 9.25 6.14
CA PHE A 101 24.44 10.49 5.59
C PHE A 101 23.38 11.27 4.82
N PHE A 102 23.55 12.59 4.77
CA PHE A 102 22.61 13.48 4.09
C PHE A 102 22.85 13.48 2.58
N VAL A 103 21.78 13.34 1.80
CA VAL A 103 21.81 13.60 0.35
C VAL A 103 21.30 15.02 0.11
N PRO A 104 22.15 15.95 -0.38
CA PRO A 104 21.78 17.35 -0.57
C PRO A 104 20.98 17.57 -1.86
N LEU A 105 19.81 16.92 -1.92
CA LEU A 105 18.87 16.95 -3.04
C LEU A 105 17.48 17.30 -2.50
N ALA A 106 17.13 18.58 -2.46
CA ALA A 106 15.82 19.04 -2.02
C ALA A 106 15.46 20.39 -2.65
N VAL A 107 14.18 20.57 -2.98
CA VAL A 107 13.65 21.81 -3.58
C VAL A 107 13.84 23.03 -2.67
N LYS A 108 13.78 22.82 -1.35
CA LYS A 108 13.89 23.86 -0.31
C LYS A 108 15.28 23.96 0.31
N LEU A 109 16.30 23.34 -0.29
CA LEU A 109 17.68 23.48 0.20
C LEU A 109 18.24 24.85 -0.26
N PRO A 110 18.72 25.70 0.65
CA PRO A 110 19.24 27.02 0.29
C PRO A 110 20.52 26.90 -0.56
N ASN A 111 20.73 27.87 -1.44
CA ASN A 111 21.96 28.03 -2.24
C ASN A 111 22.37 26.81 -3.10
N ARG A 112 21.43 25.90 -3.39
CA ARG A 112 21.68 24.74 -4.25
C ARG A 112 20.56 24.54 -5.25
N ASP A 113 20.92 24.39 -6.53
CA ASP A 113 19.98 24.03 -7.58
C ASP A 113 19.71 22.53 -7.52
N TYR A 114 18.51 22.15 -7.08
CA TYR A 114 18.11 20.76 -6.94
C TYR A 114 18.12 20.01 -8.28
N ARG A 115 17.88 20.68 -9.42
CA ARG A 115 17.88 20.01 -10.73
C ARG A 115 19.29 19.62 -11.14
N LYS A 116 20.27 20.48 -10.89
CA LYS A 116 21.69 20.14 -11.07
C LYS A 116 22.12 19.05 -10.09
N ALA A 117 21.70 19.14 -8.84
CA ALA A 117 22.00 18.13 -7.82
C ALA A 117 21.43 16.74 -8.18
N ALA A 118 20.25 16.68 -8.80
CA ALA A 118 19.62 15.41 -9.20
C ALA A 118 20.37 14.69 -10.33
N GLU A 119 21.23 15.40 -11.07
CA GLU A 119 22.03 14.87 -12.17
C GLU A 119 23.54 14.86 -11.85
N ASP A 120 23.93 15.30 -10.64
CA ASP A 120 25.32 15.41 -10.21
C ASP A 120 25.95 14.01 -10.03
N PRO A 121 27.00 13.64 -10.79
CA PRO A 121 27.66 12.34 -10.67
C PRO A 121 28.18 12.01 -9.27
N ALA A 122 28.57 13.02 -8.48
CA ALA A 122 29.04 12.81 -7.11
C ALA A 122 27.89 12.38 -6.19
N ILE A 123 26.72 13.03 -6.30
CA ILE A 123 25.51 12.63 -5.56
C ILE A 123 25.07 11.23 -5.99
N VAL A 124 25.03 10.96 -7.30
CA VAL A 124 24.67 9.65 -7.85
C VAL A 124 25.56 8.56 -7.29
N THR A 125 26.88 8.79 -7.23
CA THR A 125 27.86 7.84 -6.68
C THR A 125 27.65 7.64 -5.18
N GLN A 126 27.39 8.70 -4.42
CA GLN A 126 27.06 8.60 -3.00
C GLN A 126 25.82 7.75 -2.76
N ILE A 127 24.73 8.00 -3.50
CA ILE A 127 23.49 7.22 -3.42
C ILE A 127 23.76 5.74 -3.72
N LYS A 128 24.50 5.43 -4.80
CA LYS A 128 24.82 4.04 -5.18
C LYS A 128 25.68 3.30 -4.16
N SER A 129 26.43 4.02 -3.31
CA SER A 129 27.24 3.43 -2.24
C SER A 129 26.43 3.05 -0.98
N ALA A 130 25.15 3.42 -0.93
CA ALA A 130 24.27 3.12 0.19
C ALA A 130 23.66 1.72 0.05
N SER A 131 23.38 1.08 1.19
CA SER A 131 22.58 -0.15 1.28
C SER A 131 21.14 0.11 1.77
N GLY A 132 20.85 1.34 2.19
CA GLY A 132 19.50 1.81 2.49
C GLY A 132 19.26 3.25 2.03
N ILE A 133 18.02 3.56 1.70
CA ILE A 133 17.54 4.90 1.35
C ILE A 133 16.42 5.26 2.33
N TYR A 134 16.45 6.44 2.93
CA TYR A 134 15.38 6.94 3.79
C TYR A 134 14.80 8.25 3.25
N PHE A 135 13.49 8.26 2.98
CA PHE A 135 12.73 9.45 2.61
C PHE A 135 12.04 10.08 3.82
N ALA A 136 12.40 11.34 4.11
CA ALA A 136 11.74 12.11 5.16
C ALA A 136 10.29 12.49 4.78
N GLY A 137 9.48 12.78 5.81
CA GLY A 137 8.14 13.33 5.63
C GLY A 137 8.13 14.81 5.24
N GLY A 138 6.95 15.31 4.86
CA GLY A 138 6.75 16.68 4.40
C GLY A 138 5.75 16.73 3.25
N ASP A 139 6.15 17.31 2.13
CA ASP A 139 5.36 17.42 0.90
C ASP A 139 5.89 16.43 -0.16
N GLN A 140 5.09 15.41 -0.49
CA GLN A 140 5.44 14.40 -1.49
C GLN A 140 5.62 14.96 -2.90
N GLY A 141 4.98 16.09 -3.21
CA GLY A 141 5.17 16.81 -4.47
C GLY A 141 6.60 17.33 -4.63
N ARG A 142 7.27 17.70 -3.53
CA ARG A 142 8.69 18.12 -3.57
C ARG A 142 9.64 16.96 -3.79
N ILE A 143 9.27 15.75 -3.34
CA ILE A 143 10.04 14.54 -3.61
C ILE A 143 10.05 14.27 -5.12
N THR A 144 8.87 14.19 -5.73
CA THR A 144 8.75 13.91 -7.17
C THR A 144 9.33 15.05 -8.00
N GLN A 145 9.15 16.31 -7.61
CA GLN A 145 9.80 17.45 -8.26
C GLN A 145 11.33 17.36 -8.25
N ALA A 146 11.94 16.86 -7.17
CA ALA A 146 13.39 16.73 -7.08
C ALA A 146 13.96 15.52 -7.85
N LEU A 147 13.15 14.47 -8.06
CA LEU A 147 13.61 13.16 -8.56
C LEU A 147 13.09 12.81 -9.96
N LEU A 148 12.08 13.51 -10.46
CA LEU A 148 11.60 13.40 -11.83
C LEU A 148 12.00 14.62 -12.64
N ARG A 149 12.28 14.39 -13.91
CA ARG A 149 12.41 15.44 -14.92
C ARG A 149 11.04 16.00 -15.28
N PRO A 150 10.96 17.19 -15.91
CA PRO A 150 9.69 17.78 -16.33
C PRO A 150 8.85 16.89 -17.26
N ASP A 151 9.48 15.98 -18.01
CA ASP A 151 8.82 15.00 -18.88
C ASP A 151 8.35 13.73 -18.15
N GLY A 152 8.55 13.65 -16.84
CA GLY A 152 8.22 12.49 -16.00
C GLY A 152 9.27 11.38 -16.00
N SER A 153 10.38 11.52 -16.75
CA SER A 153 11.49 10.57 -16.71
C SER A 153 12.29 10.68 -15.41
N ARG A 154 13.00 9.61 -15.05
CA ARG A 154 13.81 9.57 -13.81
C ARG A 154 15.10 10.36 -13.96
N THR A 155 15.43 11.21 -13.00
CA THR A 155 16.78 11.82 -12.92
C THR A 155 17.85 10.75 -12.65
N ALA A 156 19.14 11.06 -12.85
CA ALA A 156 20.21 10.12 -12.53
C ALA A 156 20.20 9.72 -11.05
N ALA A 157 19.87 10.63 -10.14
CA ALA A 157 19.72 10.34 -8.72
C ALA A 157 18.57 9.35 -8.46
N LEU A 158 17.40 9.52 -9.10
CA LEU A 158 16.30 8.56 -8.95
C LEU A 158 16.66 7.19 -9.52
N GLU A 159 17.35 7.13 -10.66
CA GLU A 159 17.80 5.85 -11.21
C GLU A 159 18.84 5.16 -10.30
N ALA A 160 19.69 5.93 -9.62
CA ALA A 160 20.58 5.41 -8.58
C ALA A 160 19.81 4.81 -7.39
N ILE A 161 18.77 5.49 -6.90
CA ILE A 161 17.90 4.97 -5.82
C ILE A 161 17.24 3.66 -6.26
N TRP A 162 16.71 3.61 -7.50
CA TRP A 162 16.16 2.39 -8.07
C TRP A 162 17.19 1.28 -8.21
N SER A 163 18.44 1.60 -8.54
CA SER A 163 19.53 0.63 -8.59
C SER A 163 19.81 0.03 -7.21
N VAL A 164 19.83 0.84 -6.14
CA VAL A 164 20.01 0.34 -4.77
C VAL A 164 18.91 -0.67 -4.42
N TYR A 165 17.65 -0.33 -4.69
CA TYR A 165 16.51 -1.21 -4.41
C TYR A 165 16.52 -2.49 -5.25
N ARG A 166 16.83 -2.40 -6.54
CA ARG A 166 16.94 -3.59 -7.40
C ARG A 166 18.06 -4.53 -6.97
N ASN A 167 19.12 -3.99 -6.38
CA ASN A 167 20.29 -4.75 -5.90
C ASN A 167 20.15 -5.23 -4.45
N GLY A 168 18.93 -5.28 -3.90
CA GLY A 168 18.68 -5.82 -2.56
C GLY A 168 18.68 -4.78 -1.42
N GLY A 169 18.93 -3.50 -1.72
CA GLY A 169 18.90 -2.44 -0.73
C GLY A 169 17.49 -2.08 -0.25
N VAL A 170 17.43 -1.33 0.85
CA VAL A 170 16.16 -0.90 1.46
C VAL A 170 15.71 0.46 0.95
N ILE A 171 14.42 0.63 0.71
CA ILE A 171 13.80 1.96 0.64
C ILE A 171 12.81 2.11 1.79
N ALA A 172 13.14 2.99 2.73
CA ALA A 172 12.27 3.42 3.81
C ALA A 172 11.69 4.81 3.53
N GLY A 173 10.47 5.08 3.97
CA GLY A 173 9.87 6.40 3.79
C GLY A 173 8.72 6.65 4.74
N SER A 174 8.70 7.85 5.36
CA SER A 174 7.66 8.25 6.31
C SER A 174 6.76 9.34 5.76
N SER A 175 5.45 9.21 5.96
CA SER A 175 4.45 10.19 5.50
C SER A 175 4.57 10.43 3.99
N ALA A 176 5.02 11.60 3.53
CA ALA A 176 5.33 11.86 2.12
C ALA A 176 6.20 10.76 1.47
N GLY A 177 7.15 10.19 2.20
CA GLY A 177 7.98 9.07 1.76
C GLY A 177 7.20 7.77 1.55
N ALA A 178 6.10 7.55 2.28
CA ALA A 178 5.20 6.42 2.04
C ALA A 178 4.27 6.67 0.84
N ALA A 179 3.78 7.90 0.68
CA ALA A 179 2.84 8.25 -0.40
C ALA A 179 3.45 8.04 -1.80
N ILE A 180 4.76 8.25 -1.97
CA ILE A 180 5.45 8.04 -3.25
C ILE A 180 5.68 6.57 -3.61
N MET A 181 5.38 5.61 -2.72
CA MET A 181 5.71 4.20 -2.94
C MET A 181 4.89 3.59 -4.08
N SER A 182 3.62 4.00 -4.26
CA SER A 182 2.78 3.60 -5.39
C SER A 182 3.01 4.45 -6.63
N THR A 183 2.62 3.96 -7.81
CA THR A 183 2.76 4.71 -9.08
C THR A 183 1.81 5.90 -9.18
N THR A 184 0.77 5.94 -8.35
CA THR A 184 -0.07 7.12 -8.09
C THR A 184 0.04 7.51 -6.63
N MET A 185 0.08 8.81 -6.35
CA MET A 185 0.08 9.36 -5.01
C MET A 185 -0.94 10.50 -4.89
N PHE A 186 -1.36 10.82 -3.67
CA PHE A 186 -2.02 12.09 -3.40
C PHE A 186 -1.04 13.26 -3.59
N TYR A 187 -1.50 14.37 -4.16
CA TYR A 187 -0.70 15.58 -4.35
C TYR A 187 -1.27 16.73 -3.53
N ASP A 188 -2.24 17.47 -4.06
CA ASP A 188 -2.98 18.52 -3.35
C ASP A 188 -4.39 18.02 -3.01
N ALA A 189 -4.44 17.05 -2.09
CA ALA A 189 -5.68 16.37 -1.75
C ALA A 189 -6.63 17.28 -0.96
N LYS A 190 -7.91 17.28 -1.36
CA LYS A 190 -9.00 17.91 -0.60
C LYS A 190 -9.21 17.21 0.75
N PRO A 191 -10.07 17.75 1.64
CA PRO A 191 -10.64 16.97 2.73
C PRO A 191 -11.24 15.63 2.25
N VAL A 192 -11.24 14.61 3.12
CA VAL A 192 -11.68 13.25 2.77
C VAL A 192 -13.10 13.23 2.22
N LEU A 193 -14.03 13.87 2.93
CA LEU A 193 -15.43 13.94 2.53
C LEU A 193 -15.62 14.64 1.17
N ASP A 194 -14.83 15.67 0.90
CA ASP A 194 -14.86 16.40 -0.36
C ASP A 194 -14.45 15.53 -1.55
N MET A 195 -13.50 14.60 -1.38
CA MET A 195 -13.15 13.65 -2.43
C MET A 195 -14.26 12.63 -2.71
N LEU A 196 -15.08 12.29 -1.71
CA LEU A 196 -16.27 11.47 -1.92
C LEU A 196 -17.37 12.27 -2.64
N LYS A 197 -17.58 13.53 -2.26
CA LYS A 197 -18.61 14.41 -2.84
C LYS A 197 -18.29 14.83 -4.28
N MET A 198 -17.03 15.18 -4.55
CA MET A 198 -16.60 15.87 -5.78
C MET A 198 -15.65 15.03 -6.65
N GLY A 199 -15.21 13.87 -6.17
CA GLY A 199 -14.24 13.04 -6.88
C GLY A 199 -12.80 13.57 -6.79
N VAL A 200 -11.95 13.04 -7.67
CA VAL A 200 -10.49 13.30 -7.70
C VAL A 200 -9.99 13.54 -9.12
N THR A 201 -9.07 14.50 -9.28
CA THR A 201 -8.54 14.93 -10.58
C THR A 201 -7.04 14.66 -10.68
N ASP A 202 -6.59 14.10 -11.81
CA ASP A 202 -5.16 13.92 -12.10
C ASP A 202 -4.47 15.29 -12.27
N GLY A 203 -3.28 15.43 -11.73
CA GLY A 203 -2.53 16.70 -11.72
C GLY A 203 -3.01 17.70 -10.65
N ARG A 204 -4.06 17.38 -9.88
CA ARG A 204 -4.54 18.19 -8.76
C ARG A 204 -4.55 17.38 -7.46
N GLU A 205 -5.59 16.57 -7.23
CA GLU A 205 -5.67 15.76 -6.00
C GLU A 205 -4.73 14.56 -6.04
N ILE A 206 -4.44 14.03 -7.23
CA ILE A 206 -3.53 12.89 -7.43
C ILE A 206 -2.50 13.18 -8.53
N ALA A 207 -1.31 12.61 -8.40
CA ALA A 207 -0.21 12.75 -9.35
C ALA A 207 0.60 11.43 -9.44
N PRO A 208 1.50 11.28 -10.42
CA PRO A 208 2.43 10.15 -10.45
C PRO A 208 3.30 10.11 -9.18
N GLY A 209 3.37 8.94 -8.54
CA GLY A 209 4.35 8.64 -7.49
C GLY A 209 5.63 8.04 -8.09
N LEU A 210 6.51 7.49 -7.24
CA LEU A 210 7.76 6.88 -7.68
C LEU A 210 7.62 5.39 -7.99
N GLY A 211 6.61 4.70 -7.45
CA GLY A 211 6.21 3.35 -7.90
C GLY A 211 7.08 2.19 -7.41
N PHE A 212 7.80 2.35 -6.30
CA PHE A 212 8.64 1.30 -5.71
C PHE A 212 7.90 0.02 -5.33
N ILE A 213 6.62 0.11 -4.93
CA ILE A 213 5.78 -1.06 -4.59
C ILE A 213 5.16 -1.72 -5.84
N GLY A 214 5.40 -1.18 -7.03
CA GLY A 214 4.75 -1.62 -8.27
C GLY A 214 3.49 -0.84 -8.60
N SER A 215 2.81 -1.27 -9.67
CA SER A 215 1.64 -0.59 -10.23
C SER A 215 0.29 -1.17 -9.77
N ASP A 216 0.31 -2.21 -8.94
CA ASP A 216 -0.86 -2.99 -8.54
C ASP A 216 -1.35 -2.68 -7.12
N VAL A 217 -0.58 -1.92 -6.34
CA VAL A 217 -0.90 -1.53 -4.97
C VAL A 217 -0.87 -0.02 -4.81
N PHE A 218 -1.94 0.53 -4.23
CA PHE A 218 -2.04 1.93 -3.85
C PHE A 218 -1.64 2.14 -2.39
N VAL A 219 -0.87 3.19 -2.08
CA VAL A 219 -0.39 3.46 -0.71
C VAL A 219 -0.91 4.80 -0.19
N ASP A 220 -1.39 4.82 1.05
CA ASP A 220 -1.65 6.06 1.80
C ASP A 220 -1.18 5.95 3.27
N GLN A 221 -1.23 7.07 3.98
CA GLN A 221 -0.57 7.30 5.27
C GLN A 221 -1.37 8.26 6.17
N HIS A 222 -1.11 8.22 7.47
CA HIS A 222 -1.91 8.82 8.55
C HIS A 222 -3.37 8.33 8.50
N LEU A 223 -3.54 7.03 8.36
CA LEU A 223 -4.80 6.48 7.88
C LEU A 223 -5.95 6.61 8.87
N LEU A 224 -5.77 6.12 10.10
CA LEU A 224 -6.85 6.01 11.10
C LEU A 224 -7.12 7.35 11.77
N VAL A 225 -6.07 8.06 12.15
CA VAL A 225 -6.17 9.38 12.82
C VAL A 225 -6.86 10.45 11.98
N ARG A 226 -6.99 10.26 10.67
CA ARG A 226 -7.57 11.24 9.73
C ARG A 226 -8.68 10.67 8.85
N GLY A 227 -9.19 9.46 9.13
CA GLY A 227 -10.22 8.80 8.33
C GLY A 227 -9.85 8.63 6.84
N ARG A 228 -8.55 8.58 6.52
CA ARG A 228 -8.07 8.63 5.12
C ARG A 228 -8.32 7.35 4.33
N PHE A 229 -8.73 6.27 4.98
CA PHE A 229 -9.15 5.04 4.28
C PHE A 229 -10.22 5.34 3.21
N ALA A 230 -11.17 6.22 3.52
CA ALA A 230 -12.28 6.52 2.62
C ALA A 230 -11.84 7.26 1.35
N ARG A 231 -10.80 8.11 1.42
CA ARG A 231 -10.30 8.81 0.23
C ARG A 231 -9.50 7.92 -0.71
N MET A 232 -8.94 6.81 -0.22
CA MET A 232 -8.21 5.87 -1.07
C MET A 232 -9.14 5.26 -2.11
N ILE A 233 -10.36 4.91 -1.71
CA ILE A 233 -11.32 4.16 -2.53
C ILE A 233 -11.66 4.83 -3.87
N PRO A 234 -12.04 6.12 -3.95
CA PRO A 234 -12.29 6.77 -5.25
C PRO A 234 -11.04 6.85 -6.13
N VAL A 235 -9.84 6.99 -5.54
CA VAL A 235 -8.58 6.95 -6.31
C VAL A 235 -8.32 5.55 -6.85
N MET A 236 -8.48 4.54 -6.00
CA MET A 236 -8.29 3.14 -6.39
C MET A 236 -9.24 2.74 -7.52
N LEU A 237 -10.53 3.08 -7.42
CA LEU A 237 -11.49 2.87 -8.49
C LEU A 237 -11.11 3.60 -9.77
N LYS A 238 -10.75 4.89 -9.68
CA LYS A 238 -10.38 5.70 -10.85
C LYS A 238 -9.14 5.17 -11.57
N LYS A 239 -8.16 4.64 -10.83
CA LYS A 239 -6.86 4.19 -11.37
C LYS A 239 -6.78 2.68 -11.58
N GLY A 240 -7.81 1.93 -11.22
CA GLY A 240 -7.86 0.47 -11.39
C GLY A 240 -7.02 -0.32 -10.39
N TYR A 241 -6.77 0.22 -9.19
CA TYR A 241 -6.10 -0.54 -8.14
C TYR A 241 -7.07 -1.49 -7.47
N HIS A 242 -6.67 -2.76 -7.33
CA HIS A 242 -7.41 -3.73 -6.55
C HIS A 242 -7.00 -3.73 -5.08
N LEU A 243 -5.71 -3.55 -4.77
CA LEU A 243 -5.20 -3.55 -3.40
C LEU A 243 -4.75 -2.16 -2.98
N GLY A 244 -5.13 -1.78 -1.77
CA GLY A 244 -4.73 -0.53 -1.12
C GLY A 244 -4.16 -0.81 0.26
N LEU A 245 -2.97 -0.27 0.54
CA LEU A 245 -2.33 -0.32 1.85
C LEU A 245 -2.38 1.07 2.47
N GLY A 246 -3.06 1.19 3.60
CA GLY A 246 -3.10 2.42 4.36
C GLY A 246 -2.41 2.22 5.70
N ILE A 247 -1.33 2.94 5.95
CA ILE A 247 -0.52 2.76 7.16
C ILE A 247 -0.84 3.89 8.14
N ASP A 248 -1.07 3.57 9.41
CA ASP A 248 -1.34 4.57 10.43
C ASP A 248 -0.06 5.15 11.05
N GLU A 249 -0.21 6.22 11.83
CA GLU A 249 0.93 6.87 12.48
C GLU A 249 1.72 5.91 13.38
N ASN A 250 3.02 6.18 13.49
CA ASN A 250 3.97 5.42 14.29
C ASN A 250 4.00 3.91 13.98
N SER A 251 3.63 3.53 12.76
CA SER A 251 3.56 2.15 12.27
C SER A 251 4.18 2.04 10.88
N ALA A 252 4.59 0.84 10.50
CA ALA A 252 5.13 0.58 9.18
C ALA A 252 4.69 -0.78 8.62
N MET A 253 4.63 -0.86 7.30
CA MET A 253 4.58 -2.10 6.56
C MET A 253 5.95 -2.37 5.95
N VAL A 254 6.54 -3.53 6.27
CA VAL A 254 7.75 -4.04 5.63
C VAL A 254 7.32 -4.92 4.47
N VAL A 255 7.74 -4.61 3.24
CA VAL A 255 7.41 -5.40 2.04
C VAL A 255 8.67 -5.95 1.41
N ASP A 256 8.82 -7.26 1.37
CA ASP A 256 10.00 -7.91 0.80
C ASP A 256 9.86 -8.23 -0.71
N ALA A 257 10.91 -8.82 -1.27
CA ALA A 257 10.94 -9.22 -2.68
C ALA A 257 9.94 -10.35 -3.04
N MET A 258 9.48 -11.12 -2.05
CA MET A 258 8.44 -12.16 -2.21
C MET A 258 7.02 -11.58 -2.07
N ARG A 259 6.91 -10.26 -1.84
CA ARG A 259 5.65 -9.54 -1.62
C ARG A 259 4.97 -9.91 -0.31
N ASP A 260 5.73 -10.45 0.64
CA ASP A 260 5.28 -10.59 2.02
C ASP A 260 5.29 -9.22 2.70
N VAL A 261 4.15 -8.87 3.28
CA VAL A 261 3.97 -7.67 4.11
C VAL A 261 3.99 -8.09 5.56
N GLU A 262 4.78 -7.42 6.39
CA GLU A 262 4.74 -7.51 7.85
C GLU A 262 4.40 -6.14 8.43
N VAL A 263 3.43 -6.08 9.33
CA VAL A 263 3.10 -4.85 10.07
C VAL A 263 3.96 -4.76 11.33
N ILE A 264 4.60 -3.61 11.54
CA ILE A 264 5.43 -3.34 12.72
C ILE A 264 5.11 -1.96 13.31
N GLY A 265 5.51 -1.73 14.56
CA GLY A 265 5.28 -0.47 15.26
C GLY A 265 4.00 -0.49 16.10
N TYR A 266 3.29 0.64 16.12
CA TYR A 266 2.33 0.91 17.19
C TYR A 266 0.87 0.59 16.86
N SER A 267 0.30 1.29 15.88
CA SER A 267 -1.15 1.37 15.60
C SER A 267 -1.60 0.41 14.50
N GLY A 268 -0.72 0.00 13.59
CA GLY A 268 -1.04 -0.94 12.52
C GLY A 268 -1.46 -0.28 11.20
N ALA A 269 -2.26 -0.99 10.41
CA ALA A 269 -2.59 -0.61 9.04
C ALA A 269 -3.93 -1.21 8.56
N LEU A 270 -4.54 -0.57 7.56
CA LEU A 270 -5.68 -1.14 6.84
C LEU A 270 -5.26 -1.67 5.47
N LEU A 271 -5.88 -2.78 5.09
CA LEU A 271 -5.86 -3.35 3.74
C LEU A 271 -7.26 -3.16 3.13
N ILE A 272 -7.33 -2.50 1.98
CA ILE A 272 -8.54 -2.36 1.17
C ILE A 272 -8.39 -3.24 -0.06
N ASP A 273 -9.38 -4.10 -0.32
CA ASP A 273 -9.44 -4.95 -1.51
C ASP A 273 -10.72 -4.65 -2.29
N LEU A 274 -10.55 -4.13 -3.52
CA LEU A 274 -11.62 -3.77 -4.44
C LEU A 274 -11.86 -4.82 -5.53
N SER A 275 -11.23 -6.01 -5.45
CA SER A 275 -11.33 -7.04 -6.49
C SER A 275 -12.76 -7.52 -6.72
N GLY A 276 -13.61 -7.48 -5.69
CA GLY A 276 -15.02 -7.82 -5.77
C GLY A 276 -15.95 -6.60 -5.79
N ALA A 277 -15.40 -5.38 -5.80
CA ALA A 277 -16.18 -4.18 -5.61
C ALA A 277 -16.91 -3.75 -6.88
N ILE A 278 -18.09 -3.17 -6.71
CA ILE A 278 -18.96 -2.72 -7.79
C ILE A 278 -19.42 -1.29 -7.49
N SER A 279 -19.46 -0.44 -8.52
CA SER A 279 -20.11 0.87 -8.45
C SER A 279 -21.32 0.90 -9.36
N ASP A 280 -22.45 1.35 -8.84
CA ASP A 280 -23.69 1.56 -9.60
C ASP A 280 -23.60 2.88 -10.37
N ARG A 281 -23.61 2.79 -11.71
CA ARG A 281 -23.57 3.93 -12.61
C ARG A 281 -24.88 4.71 -12.66
N GLY A 282 -25.98 4.13 -12.19
CA GLY A 282 -27.28 4.81 -12.06
C GLY A 282 -27.35 5.79 -10.89
N VAL A 283 -26.44 5.67 -9.93
CA VAL A 283 -26.34 6.59 -8.79
C VAL A 283 -25.39 7.74 -9.12
N LYS A 284 -25.91 8.97 -9.09
CA LYS A 284 -25.16 10.19 -9.45
C LYS A 284 -23.92 10.44 -8.58
N ASN A 285 -24.07 10.24 -7.27
CA ASN A 285 -22.99 10.50 -6.31
C ASN A 285 -22.13 9.25 -6.11
N PHE A 286 -20.95 9.43 -5.51
CA PHE A 286 -20.04 8.32 -5.23
C PHE A 286 -20.74 7.17 -4.49
N ASN A 287 -20.54 5.96 -4.97
CA ASN A 287 -21.03 4.75 -4.34
C ASN A 287 -20.12 3.56 -4.67
N ILE A 288 -20.04 2.62 -3.74
CA ILE A 288 -19.36 1.35 -3.94
C ILE A 288 -20.04 0.30 -3.07
N SER A 289 -20.10 -0.93 -3.58
CA SER A 289 -20.54 -2.09 -2.82
C SER A 289 -19.52 -3.20 -2.94
N ASN A 290 -19.49 -4.08 -1.95
CA ASN A 290 -18.67 -5.29 -1.94
C ASN A 290 -17.15 -5.04 -2.00
N ALA A 291 -16.69 -3.89 -1.48
CA ALA A 291 -15.29 -3.75 -1.11
C ALA A 291 -15.00 -4.60 0.13
N ALA A 292 -13.76 -5.06 0.29
CA ALA A 292 -13.32 -5.70 1.52
C ALA A 292 -12.33 -4.80 2.24
N ILE A 293 -12.46 -4.73 3.57
CA ILE A 293 -11.56 -3.98 4.45
C ILE A 293 -11.07 -4.87 5.58
N SER A 294 -9.77 -4.79 5.85
CA SER A 294 -9.12 -5.51 6.94
C SER A 294 -8.23 -4.56 7.72
N TYR A 295 -8.11 -4.78 9.02
CA TYR A 295 -7.14 -4.18 9.91
C TYR A 295 -6.11 -5.24 10.32
N LEU A 296 -4.85 -4.88 10.13
CA LEU A 296 -3.69 -5.67 10.49
C LEU A 296 -2.91 -4.89 11.54
N ASP A 297 -2.65 -5.53 12.66
CA ASP A 297 -1.92 -4.96 13.79
C ASP A 297 -0.49 -5.53 13.81
N ARG A 298 0.36 -5.06 14.72
CA ARG A 298 1.77 -5.43 14.81
C ARG A 298 1.97 -6.95 14.78
N GLY A 299 3.00 -7.38 14.06
CA GLY A 299 3.38 -8.77 13.84
C GLY A 299 2.53 -9.51 12.80
N ASP A 300 1.37 -8.98 12.39
CA ASP A 300 0.56 -9.60 11.34
C ASP A 300 1.25 -9.56 9.98
N LYS A 301 0.97 -10.59 9.18
CA LYS A 301 1.51 -10.72 7.84
C LYS A 301 0.43 -10.89 6.78
N PHE A 302 0.71 -10.40 5.59
CA PHE A 302 -0.13 -10.58 4.41
C PHE A 302 0.73 -10.67 3.15
N ASN A 303 0.53 -11.69 2.32
CA ASN A 303 1.21 -11.76 1.03
C ASN A 303 0.36 -11.11 -0.08
N LEU A 304 0.91 -10.11 -0.78
CA LEU A 304 0.16 -9.34 -1.79
C LEU A 304 -0.23 -10.17 -3.04
N VAL A 305 0.44 -11.31 -3.27
CA VAL A 305 0.20 -12.18 -4.42
C VAL A 305 -0.80 -13.28 -4.06
N THR A 306 -0.50 -14.07 -3.02
CA THR A 306 -1.35 -15.22 -2.61
C THR A 306 -2.57 -14.79 -1.83
N ARG A 307 -2.59 -13.56 -1.31
CA ARG A 307 -3.62 -12.99 -0.42
C ARG A 307 -3.81 -13.79 0.88
N VAL A 308 -2.78 -14.52 1.29
CA VAL A 308 -2.75 -15.27 2.54
C VAL A 308 -2.41 -14.30 3.67
N PHE A 309 -3.23 -14.32 4.71
CA PHE A 309 -2.98 -13.63 5.98
C PHE A 309 -2.41 -14.61 6.99
N THR A 310 -1.45 -14.16 7.78
CA THR A 310 -0.91 -14.90 8.93
C THR A 310 -0.93 -13.98 10.15
N PRO A 311 -1.68 -14.31 11.22
CA PRO A 311 -1.66 -13.51 12.45
C PRO A 311 -0.28 -13.57 13.10
N SER A 312 0.04 -12.57 13.92
CA SER A 312 1.21 -12.64 14.78
C SER A 312 1.15 -13.86 15.73
N PRO A 313 2.29 -14.37 16.22
CA PRO A 313 2.32 -15.54 17.10
C PRO A 313 1.44 -15.45 18.34
N ASP A 314 1.36 -14.28 18.98
CA ASP A 314 0.53 -14.03 20.18
C ASP A 314 -0.99 -14.02 19.89
N LYS A 315 -1.36 -13.84 18.61
CA LYS A 315 -2.75 -13.86 18.13
C LYS A 315 -3.15 -15.19 17.49
N ALA A 316 -2.19 -16.00 17.06
CA ALA A 316 -2.44 -17.16 16.18
C ALA A 316 -3.42 -18.19 16.78
N ASP A 317 -3.33 -18.42 18.09
CA ASP A 317 -4.18 -19.38 18.81
C ASP A 317 -5.48 -18.75 19.36
N ASN A 318 -5.63 -17.43 19.23
CA ASN A 318 -6.71 -16.63 19.83
C ASN A 318 -7.65 -16.09 18.75
N LYS A 319 -8.11 -16.99 17.88
CA LYS A 319 -9.12 -16.68 16.88
C LYS A 319 -10.49 -16.52 17.54
N LEU A 320 -11.17 -15.41 17.27
CA LEU A 320 -12.50 -15.14 17.82
C LEU A 320 -13.53 -16.15 17.29
N ASP A 321 -14.37 -16.68 18.19
CA ASP A 321 -15.47 -17.58 17.82
C ASP A 321 -16.73 -16.76 17.50
N PRO A 322 -17.17 -16.71 16.22
CA PRO A 322 -18.35 -15.95 15.84
C PRO A 322 -19.66 -16.44 16.50
N ASN A 323 -19.67 -17.63 17.09
CA ASN A 323 -20.82 -18.17 17.82
C ASN A 323 -20.86 -17.77 19.30
N GLN A 324 -19.77 -17.19 19.82
CA GLN A 324 -19.64 -16.75 21.20
C GLN A 324 -19.14 -15.29 21.26
N PRO A 325 -19.93 -14.33 20.74
CA PRO A 325 -19.51 -12.94 20.72
C PRO A 325 -19.60 -12.30 22.11
N ASP A 326 -18.62 -11.44 22.43
CA ASP A 326 -18.60 -10.67 23.68
C ASP A 326 -19.62 -9.52 23.70
N MET A 327 -19.94 -8.97 22.53
CA MET A 327 -20.84 -7.82 22.39
C MET A 327 -22.17 -8.20 21.71
N ARG A 328 -23.22 -7.42 21.99
CA ARG A 328 -24.56 -7.62 21.39
C ARG A 328 -25.24 -6.35 20.92
N GLU A 329 -24.73 -5.19 21.32
CA GLU A 329 -25.36 -3.91 21.03
C GLU A 329 -25.17 -3.49 19.57
N PRO A 330 -26.09 -2.69 19.00
CA PRO A 330 -25.92 -2.08 17.69
C PRO A 330 -24.60 -1.31 17.59
N VAL A 331 -23.83 -1.55 16.54
CA VAL A 331 -22.55 -0.88 16.31
C VAL A 331 -22.75 0.30 15.36
N PHE A 332 -22.55 1.51 15.87
CA PHE A 332 -22.83 2.74 15.13
C PHE A 332 -21.81 3.84 15.44
N THR A 333 -21.43 4.63 14.44
CA THR A 333 -20.74 5.92 14.64
C THR A 333 -21.33 7.01 13.74
N ASN A 334 -21.45 8.21 14.31
CA ASN A 334 -21.92 9.41 13.60
C ASN A 334 -20.81 10.17 12.87
N ASP A 335 -19.54 9.79 13.07
CA ASP A 335 -18.39 10.29 12.32
C ASP A 335 -17.37 9.18 12.08
N ILE A 336 -17.59 8.40 11.02
CA ILE A 336 -16.70 7.31 10.62
C ILE A 336 -15.34 7.79 10.09
N LEU A 337 -15.21 9.08 9.75
CA LEU A 337 -13.97 9.69 9.30
C LEU A 337 -13.16 10.30 10.46
N GLY A 338 -13.70 10.23 11.68
CA GLY A 338 -13.05 10.68 12.90
C GLY A 338 -11.84 9.82 13.27
N ASN A 339 -11.06 10.32 14.23
CA ASN A 339 -9.87 9.64 14.76
C ASN A 339 -10.23 8.24 15.27
N ASN A 340 -9.60 7.20 14.69
CA ASN A 340 -9.78 5.78 15.02
C ASN A 340 -11.21 5.22 14.88
N ALA A 341 -12.19 6.02 14.48
CA ALA A 341 -13.59 5.62 14.44
C ALA A 341 -13.85 4.36 13.59
N VAL A 342 -13.14 4.21 12.47
CA VAL A 342 -13.22 3.01 11.62
C VAL A 342 -12.63 1.77 12.30
N LEU A 343 -11.53 1.92 13.03
CA LEU A 343 -10.89 0.83 13.74
C LEU A 343 -11.76 0.36 14.91
N ASP A 344 -12.28 1.30 15.70
CA ASP A 344 -13.18 1.02 16.82
C ASP A 344 -14.46 0.33 16.31
N LEU A 345 -15.05 0.83 15.22
CA LEU A 345 -16.24 0.22 14.62
C LEU A 345 -15.96 -1.19 14.10
N MET A 346 -14.81 -1.43 13.46
CA MET A 346 -14.42 -2.75 12.96
C MET A 346 -14.17 -3.75 14.11
N GLY A 347 -13.46 -3.32 15.16
CA GLY A 347 -13.23 -4.13 16.37
C GLY A 347 -14.54 -4.46 17.09
N ASN A 348 -15.40 -3.47 17.26
CA ASN A 348 -16.71 -3.65 17.88
C ASN A 348 -17.65 -4.52 17.04
N LEU A 349 -17.49 -4.62 15.72
CA LEU A 349 -18.31 -5.47 14.86
C LEU A 349 -17.83 -6.92 14.85
N ILE A 350 -16.52 -7.15 14.83
CA ILE A 350 -15.98 -8.50 14.60
C ILE A 350 -16.34 -9.46 15.75
N ASP A 351 -16.38 -8.95 16.99
CA ASP A 351 -16.67 -9.70 18.21
C ASP A 351 -18.07 -9.43 18.78
N ASN A 352 -19.05 -9.23 17.88
CA ASN A 352 -20.40 -8.85 18.26
C ASN A 352 -21.44 -9.75 17.62
N ALA A 353 -22.57 -9.99 18.27
CA ALA A 353 -23.69 -10.75 17.71
C ALA A 353 -24.30 -10.09 16.45
N GLN A 354 -24.20 -8.75 16.34
CA GLN A 354 -24.65 -8.01 15.17
C GLN A 354 -23.87 -8.43 13.92
N GLN A 355 -24.55 -8.46 12.77
CA GLN A 355 -23.93 -8.80 11.47
C GLN A 355 -23.44 -7.57 10.71
N GLU A 356 -23.89 -6.39 11.12
CA GLU A 356 -23.55 -5.14 10.47
C GLU A 356 -23.29 -4.01 11.46
N ALA A 357 -22.48 -3.07 11.01
CA ALA A 357 -22.21 -1.81 11.68
C ALA A 357 -22.36 -0.65 10.71
N ILE A 358 -22.83 0.49 11.21
CA ILE A 358 -23.10 1.66 10.40
C ILE A 358 -22.26 2.84 10.86
N GLY A 359 -21.43 3.36 9.96
CA GLY A 359 -20.76 4.64 10.10
C GLY A 359 -21.40 5.69 9.20
N ILE A 360 -21.53 6.93 9.66
CA ILE A 360 -21.98 8.05 8.84
C ILE A 360 -20.87 9.09 8.74
N ALA A 361 -20.75 9.72 7.58
CA ALA A 361 -19.93 10.91 7.37
C ALA A 361 -20.76 12.02 6.74
N PHE A 362 -20.72 13.21 7.32
CA PHE A 362 -21.35 14.40 6.76
C PHE A 362 -20.57 15.66 7.08
N GLY A 363 -20.88 16.72 6.33
CA GLY A 363 -20.14 17.97 6.33
C GLY A 363 -20.72 19.03 7.25
N ASN A 364 -20.09 20.19 7.24
CA ASN A 364 -20.62 21.37 7.89
C ASN A 364 -21.95 21.79 7.20
N PRO A 365 -22.97 22.25 7.94
CA PRO A 365 -24.19 22.81 7.35
C PRO A 365 -23.97 24.00 6.39
N ARG A 366 -22.78 24.62 6.41
CA ARG A 366 -22.36 25.70 5.51
C ARG A 366 -21.56 25.21 4.30
N ASP A 367 -21.35 23.90 4.14
CA ASP A 367 -20.65 23.34 2.99
C ASP A 367 -21.45 23.54 1.69
N PRO A 368 -20.80 23.51 0.51
CA PRO A 368 -21.49 23.61 -0.78
C PRO A 368 -22.54 22.53 -1.04
N TYR A 369 -22.41 21.37 -0.37
CA TYR A 369 -23.35 20.24 -0.43
C TYR A 369 -23.71 19.81 0.99
N PRO A 370 -24.52 20.61 1.71
CA PRO A 370 -24.75 20.42 3.15
C PRO A 370 -25.75 19.29 3.45
N ASP A 371 -26.56 18.90 2.46
CA ASP A 371 -27.49 17.78 2.55
C ASP A 371 -26.89 16.44 2.08
N LEU A 372 -25.72 16.45 1.43
CA LEU A 372 -25.03 15.24 0.99
C LEU A 372 -24.11 14.70 2.09
N GLY A 373 -24.40 13.47 2.54
CA GLY A 373 -23.53 12.66 3.37
C GLY A 373 -23.30 11.28 2.76
N PHE A 374 -22.58 10.43 3.49
CA PHE A 374 -22.36 9.03 3.12
C PHE A 374 -22.61 8.11 4.31
N GLU A 375 -23.29 7.01 4.05
CA GLU A 375 -23.35 5.86 4.95
C GLU A 375 -22.26 4.86 4.54
N PHE A 376 -21.51 4.39 5.51
CA PHE A 376 -20.51 3.34 5.43
C PHE A 376 -21.07 2.14 6.19
N ARG A 377 -21.52 1.13 5.45
CA ARG A 377 -22.02 -0.12 6.02
C ARG A 377 -20.91 -1.15 6.01
N PHE A 378 -20.59 -1.64 7.19
CA PHE A 378 -19.67 -2.75 7.38
C PHE A 378 -20.50 -4.00 7.67
N SER A 379 -20.17 -5.13 7.05
CA SER A 379 -20.87 -6.40 7.30
C SER A 379 -19.88 -7.54 7.45
N LYS A 380 -20.17 -8.46 8.37
CA LYS A 380 -19.47 -9.74 8.43
C LYS A 380 -19.84 -10.60 7.23
N THR A 381 -18.85 -11.35 6.77
CA THR A 381 -18.98 -12.34 5.69
C THR A 381 -18.53 -13.69 6.23
N VAL A 382 -18.74 -14.76 5.45
CA VAL A 382 -18.19 -16.09 5.77
C VAL A 382 -16.66 -16.11 5.86
N ASN A 383 -15.99 -15.11 5.27
CA ASN A 383 -14.54 -14.97 5.29
C ASN A 383 -14.05 -13.97 6.35
N SER A 384 -14.97 -13.33 7.09
CA SER A 384 -14.58 -12.39 8.13
C SER A 384 -14.01 -13.14 9.33
N VAL A 385 -12.85 -12.69 9.81
CA VAL A 385 -12.15 -13.34 10.91
C VAL A 385 -11.59 -12.27 11.83
N GLY A 386 -11.74 -12.47 13.14
CA GLY A 386 -11.06 -11.69 14.16
C GLY A 386 -10.01 -12.52 14.89
N TYR A 387 -8.95 -11.87 15.32
CA TYR A 387 -7.96 -12.41 16.26
C TYR A 387 -7.74 -11.40 17.37
N SER A 388 -7.58 -11.85 18.60
CA SER A 388 -7.22 -11.00 19.74
C SER A 388 -5.91 -11.48 20.36
N SER A 389 -5.11 -10.57 20.90
CA SER A 389 -3.93 -10.93 21.67
C SER A 389 -4.33 -11.22 23.11
N THR A 390 -3.67 -12.19 23.73
CA THR A 390 -3.80 -12.48 25.17
C THR A 390 -2.74 -11.77 26.01
N GLU A 391 -1.71 -11.21 25.35
CA GLU A 391 -0.54 -10.61 26.00
C GLU A 391 -0.52 -9.08 25.88
N ALA A 392 -1.24 -8.52 24.90
CA ALA A 392 -1.31 -7.09 24.65
C ALA A 392 -2.74 -6.67 24.26
N GLU A 393 -3.04 -5.37 24.39
CA GLU A 393 -4.21 -4.76 23.75
C GLU A 393 -3.96 -4.65 22.24
N ALA A 394 -4.04 -5.77 21.53
CA ALA A 394 -3.81 -5.90 20.10
C ALA A 394 -4.85 -6.85 19.49
N TYR A 395 -5.33 -6.53 18.28
CA TYR A 395 -6.33 -7.34 17.59
C TYR A 395 -6.23 -7.19 16.07
N SER A 396 -6.78 -8.16 15.34
CA SER A 396 -6.83 -8.12 13.87
C SER A 396 -8.24 -8.34 13.40
N VAL A 397 -8.66 -7.63 12.35
CA VAL A 397 -9.99 -7.77 11.75
C VAL A 397 -9.83 -8.00 10.27
N LEU A 398 -10.30 -9.12 9.75
CA LEU A 398 -10.07 -9.49 8.36
C LEU A 398 -11.38 -9.52 7.59
N LYS A 399 -11.32 -9.03 6.34
CA LYS A 399 -12.31 -9.25 5.29
C LYS A 399 -13.74 -8.92 5.73
N LEU A 400 -13.94 -7.79 6.41
CA LEU A 400 -15.26 -7.19 6.52
C LEU A 400 -15.67 -6.67 5.14
N ARG A 401 -16.94 -6.84 4.77
CA ARG A 401 -17.51 -6.16 3.60
C ARG A 401 -17.73 -4.69 3.95
N LEU A 402 -17.39 -3.79 3.04
CA LEU A 402 -17.65 -2.37 3.09
C LEU A 402 -18.48 -1.93 1.89
N ASP A 403 -19.64 -1.34 2.19
CA ASP A 403 -20.51 -0.66 1.23
C ASP A 403 -20.56 0.83 1.59
N ILE A 404 -20.37 1.73 0.61
CA ILE A 404 -20.49 3.18 0.81
C ILE A 404 -21.55 3.69 -0.14
N ARG A 405 -22.57 4.36 0.42
CA ARG A 405 -23.68 4.92 -0.35
C ARG A 405 -23.95 6.37 0.03
N PRO A 406 -24.34 7.22 -0.94
CA PRO A 406 -24.73 8.57 -0.64
C PRO A 406 -26.05 8.57 0.15
N ILE A 407 -26.16 9.47 1.12
CA ILE A 407 -27.39 9.70 1.89
C ILE A 407 -27.77 11.17 1.83
N GLN A 408 -29.07 11.45 1.96
CA GLN A 408 -29.58 12.81 2.09
C GLN A 408 -29.89 13.12 3.55
N LEU A 409 -29.22 14.13 4.09
CA LEU A 409 -29.44 14.64 5.45
C LEU A 409 -30.60 15.61 5.46
N ARG A 410 -31.45 15.51 6.49
CA ARG A 410 -32.50 16.50 6.70
C ARG A 410 -31.91 17.80 7.25
N GLN A 411 -32.36 18.93 6.72
CA GLN A 411 -31.96 20.27 7.17
C GLN A 411 -33.15 21.01 7.82
N PRO A 412 -32.96 21.68 8.97
CA PRO A 412 -31.74 21.69 9.78
C PRO A 412 -31.53 20.33 10.47
N LEU A 413 -30.26 19.94 10.66
CA LEU A 413 -29.90 18.68 11.31
C LEU A 413 -30.46 18.57 12.74
N TYR A 414 -30.60 19.71 13.43
CA TYR A 414 -31.16 19.81 14.77
C TYR A 414 -32.16 20.97 14.84
N ARG A 415 -33.03 20.94 15.85
CA ARG A 415 -33.92 22.04 16.20
C ARG A 415 -33.59 22.48 17.62
N TYR A 416 -33.51 23.80 17.84
CA TYR A 416 -33.42 24.34 19.20
C TYR A 416 -34.70 23.98 19.97
N LYS A 417 -34.53 23.57 21.23
CA LYS A 417 -35.65 23.32 22.14
C LYS A 417 -35.92 24.56 22.97
#